data_AF-A0A2E5JFE1-F1
#
_entry.id   AF-A0A2E5JFE1-F1
#
_cell.length_a   1.000
_cell.length_b   1.000
_cell.length_c   1.000
_cell.angle_alpha   90.00
_cell.angle_beta   90.00
_cell.angle_gamma   90.00
#
_symmetry.space_group_name_H-M   'P 1'
#
loop_
_entity.id
_entity.type
_entity.pdbx_description
1 polymer ?
#
loop_
_entity_poly.entity_id
_entity_poly.type
_entity_poly.pdbx_seq_one_letter_code
_entity_poly.pdbx_strand_id
1 'polypeptide(L)'
;MKLALALCLSTIFIGCVPDKETSGLAYYEVEASAYEKFVNSKPMPSEPDLALDKSIVNAEYPIEVALYNDGKFYYNLPTLGDGTGSWTRDGGRLKLFSSRTLFDMYIDIYAADPKAQNLILKFRDRHGPQIVKMDNENL
;
A
#
# COMPACT_ATOMS: atom_id res chain seq x y z
N MET A 1 -45.51 -23.03 39.33
CA MET A 1 -45.78 -22.13 38.18
C MET A 1 -44.68 -21.09 38.17
N LYS A 2 -43.68 -21.19 37.28
CA LYS A 2 -43.63 -20.53 35.95
C LYS A 2 -43.90 -19.01 36.10
N LEU A 3 -42.96 -18.10 35.83
CA LEU A 3 -42.45 -17.85 34.49
C LEU A 3 -41.13 -17.05 34.52
N ALA A 4 -40.20 -17.46 33.66
CA ALA A 4 -38.94 -16.79 33.37
C ALA A 4 -39.16 -15.48 32.60
N LEU A 5 -38.32 -14.47 32.86
CA LEU A 5 -38.11 -13.34 31.96
C LEU A 5 -36.61 -13.04 31.91
N ALA A 6 -35.91 -13.77 31.05
CA ALA A 6 -34.55 -13.45 30.63
C ALA A 6 -34.65 -12.92 29.20
N LEU A 7 -34.56 -11.60 29.02
CA LEU A 7 -34.63 -10.97 27.71
C LEU A 7 -33.22 -10.61 27.23
N CYS A 8 -32.77 -11.46 26.31
CA CYS A 8 -31.88 -11.20 25.17
C CYS A 8 -30.73 -10.21 25.34
N LEU A 9 -29.57 -10.79 25.61
CA LEU A 9 -28.25 -10.30 25.26
C LEU A 9 -28.14 -10.21 23.72
N SER A 10 -28.34 -9.02 23.16
CA SER A 10 -28.09 -8.73 21.74
C SER A 10 -26.59 -8.72 21.48
N THR A 11 -26.06 -9.88 21.10
CA THR A 11 -24.73 -10.05 20.53
C THR A 11 -24.67 -9.31 19.20
N ILE A 12 -24.05 -8.12 19.21
CA ILE A 12 -23.60 -7.46 18.00
C ILE A 12 -22.47 -8.32 17.46
N PHE A 13 -22.81 -9.23 16.54
CA PHE A 13 -21.82 -9.88 15.68
C PHE A 13 -21.22 -8.79 14.80
N ILE A 14 -20.12 -8.22 15.28
CA ILE A 14 -19.17 -7.47 14.45
C ILE A 14 -18.73 -8.45 13.38
N GLY A 15 -19.32 -8.34 12.19
CA GLY A 15 -18.84 -9.04 11.01
C GLY A 15 -17.47 -8.49 10.67
N CYS A 16 -16.41 -9.11 11.20
CA CYS A 16 -15.11 -9.07 10.57
C CYS A 16 -15.31 -9.69 9.19
N VAL A 17 -15.42 -8.86 8.15
CA VAL A 17 -15.19 -9.30 6.78
C VAL A 17 -13.71 -9.73 6.77
N PRO A 18 -13.39 -11.03 6.64
CA PRO A 18 -12.01 -11.44 6.56
C PRO A 18 -11.42 -10.78 5.31
N ASP A 19 -10.33 -10.02 5.48
CA ASP A 19 -9.52 -9.61 4.34
C ASP A 19 -9.19 -10.87 3.55
N LYS A 20 -9.20 -10.74 2.23
CA LYS A 20 -8.93 -11.85 1.31
C LYS A 20 -7.46 -12.28 1.47
N GLU A 21 -7.18 -13.06 2.51
CA GLU A 21 -5.94 -13.81 2.74
C GLU A 21 -5.88 -14.95 1.71
N THR A 22 -5.67 -14.61 0.45
CA THR A 22 -5.33 -15.60 -0.57
C THR A 22 -4.27 -15.02 -1.49
N SER A 23 -3.08 -14.81 -0.96
CA SER A 23 -1.88 -14.88 -1.77
C SER A 23 -0.89 -15.73 -1.00
N GLY A 24 -0.35 -16.81 -1.59
CA GLY A 24 0.76 -17.58 -1.03
C GLY A 24 2.08 -16.79 -1.04
N LEU A 25 2.01 -15.46 -0.97
CA LEU A 25 3.15 -14.57 -0.98
C LEU A 25 3.67 -14.43 0.44
N ALA A 26 4.96 -14.66 0.62
CA ALA A 26 5.64 -14.39 1.86
C ALA A 26 5.91 -12.88 1.99
N TYR A 27 5.80 -12.38 3.23
CA TYR A 27 6.14 -11.01 3.58
C TYR A 27 7.30 -11.05 4.57
N TYR A 28 8.25 -10.14 4.37
CA TYR A 28 9.43 -10.05 5.23
C TYR A 28 9.48 -8.67 5.85
N GLU A 29 9.57 -8.63 7.18
CA GLU A 29 10.01 -7.43 7.88
C GLU A 29 11.51 -7.26 7.59
N VAL A 30 11.87 -6.13 7.00
CA VAL A 30 13.25 -5.82 6.63
C VAL A 30 13.66 -4.48 7.24
N GLU A 31 14.98 -4.32 7.39
CA GLU A 31 15.57 -3.07 7.85
C GLU A 31 15.24 -1.91 6.91
N ALA A 32 15.19 -0.72 7.50
CA ALA A 32 14.82 0.51 6.80
C ALA A 32 15.73 0.80 5.58
N SER A 33 17.01 0.41 5.68
CA SER A 33 18.00 0.55 4.60
C SER A 33 17.72 -0.34 3.39
N ALA A 34 16.97 -1.44 3.56
CA ALA A 34 16.62 -2.34 2.45
C ALA A 34 15.74 -1.65 1.40
N TYR A 35 14.98 -0.63 1.81
CA TYR A 35 14.11 0.15 0.93
C TYR A 35 14.80 1.34 0.25
N GLU A 36 15.98 1.76 0.71
CA GLU A 36 16.64 2.99 0.22
C GLU A 36 16.92 2.99 -1.27
N LYS A 37 17.18 1.81 -1.85
CA LYS A 37 17.41 1.67 -3.30
C LYS A 37 16.20 2.10 -4.14
N PHE A 38 14.98 2.02 -3.59
CA PHE A 38 13.72 2.39 -4.25
C PHE A 38 13.32 3.85 -4.01
N VAL A 39 14.08 4.59 -3.19
CA VAL A 39 13.78 5.98 -2.84
C VAL A 39 14.67 6.89 -3.68
N ASN A 40 14.05 7.87 -4.33
CA ASN A 40 14.77 8.94 -5.02
C ASN A 40 15.56 9.76 -3.98
N SER A 41 16.85 9.96 -4.22
CA SER A 41 17.75 10.73 -3.35
C SER A 41 17.51 12.24 -3.35
N LYS A 42 16.40 12.70 -3.95
CA LYS A 42 15.97 14.09 -4.06
C LYS A 42 14.55 14.25 -3.46
N PRO A 43 14.17 15.45 -3.00
CA PRO A 43 12.79 15.72 -2.62
C PRO A 43 11.88 15.62 -3.84
N MET A 44 10.58 15.39 -3.61
CA MET A 44 9.61 15.36 -4.70
C MET A 44 9.57 16.73 -5.42
N PRO A 45 9.79 16.77 -6.75
CA PRO A 45 9.68 18.01 -7.52
C PRO A 45 8.23 18.46 -7.62
N SER A 46 8.00 19.70 -8.08
CA SER A 46 6.64 20.19 -8.38
C SER A 46 5.98 19.43 -9.52
N GLU A 47 6.79 18.92 -10.46
CA GLU A 47 6.37 18.11 -11.60
C GLU A 47 7.17 16.81 -11.59
N PRO A 48 6.66 15.76 -10.92
CA PRO A 48 7.24 14.41 -10.96
C PRO A 48 7.28 13.85 -12.39
N ASP A 49 8.35 13.13 -12.72
CA ASP A 49 8.49 12.48 -14.02
C ASP A 49 8.93 11.02 -13.81
N LEU A 50 7.99 10.09 -13.96
CA LEU A 50 8.21 8.66 -13.76
C LEU A 50 9.16 8.04 -14.79
N ALA A 51 9.42 8.71 -15.93
CA ALA A 51 10.43 8.27 -16.88
C ALA A 51 11.87 8.56 -16.42
N LEU A 52 12.04 9.48 -15.46
CA LEU A 52 13.34 9.89 -14.91
C LEU A 52 13.52 9.48 -13.45
N ASP A 53 12.43 9.42 -12.70
CA ASP A 53 12.42 9.09 -11.29
C ASP A 53 12.42 7.58 -11.10
N LYS A 54 13.09 7.13 -10.03
CA LYS A 54 12.98 5.75 -9.55
C LYS A 54 11.54 5.46 -9.23
N SER A 55 11.01 4.39 -9.83
CA SER A 55 9.63 3.99 -9.64
C SER A 55 9.53 2.49 -9.43
N ILE A 56 8.49 2.11 -8.70
CA ILE A 56 8.04 0.73 -8.61
C ILE A 56 6.75 0.64 -9.40
N VAL A 57 6.63 -0.37 -10.26
CA VAL A 57 5.54 -0.47 -11.23
C VAL A 57 4.88 -1.84 -11.18
N ASN A 58 3.63 -1.92 -11.59
CA ASN A 58 3.00 -3.19 -11.96
C ASN A 58 2.21 -2.97 -13.25
N ALA A 59 2.47 -3.77 -14.29
CA ALA A 59 1.80 -3.62 -15.58
C ALA A 59 0.40 -4.26 -15.64
N GLU A 60 0.13 -5.28 -14.82
CA GLU A 60 -1.15 -6.01 -14.81
C GLU A 60 -2.26 -5.21 -14.10
N TYR A 61 -1.94 -4.64 -12.96
CA TYR A 61 -2.66 -3.61 -12.26
C TYR A 61 -1.87 -2.33 -12.47
N PRO A 62 -2.14 -1.54 -13.54
CA PRO A 62 -1.28 -0.46 -14.01
C PRO A 62 -1.15 0.64 -12.95
N ILE A 63 -0.20 0.48 -12.04
CA ILE A 63 0.13 1.41 -10.97
C ILE A 63 1.63 1.63 -10.99
N GLU A 64 2.00 2.89 -10.92
CA GLU A 64 3.39 3.32 -10.81
C GLU A 64 3.51 4.22 -9.58
N VAL A 65 4.58 4.03 -8.80
CA VAL A 65 4.81 4.78 -7.56
C VAL A 65 6.27 5.21 -7.49
N ALA A 66 6.51 6.51 -7.31
CA ALA A 66 7.83 7.07 -7.02
C ALA A 66 7.90 7.56 -5.58
N LEU A 67 8.91 7.12 -4.83
CA LEU A 67 9.17 7.50 -3.45
C LEU A 67 10.30 8.53 -3.39
N TYR A 68 10.18 9.55 -2.56
CA TYR A 68 11.18 10.62 -2.43
C TYR A 68 11.71 10.75 -1.01
N ASN A 69 12.94 11.25 -0.86
CA ASN A 69 13.64 11.31 0.42
C ASN A 69 13.01 12.26 1.46
N ASP A 70 12.10 13.14 1.03
CA ASP A 70 11.36 14.06 1.89
C ASP A 70 10.06 13.44 2.45
N GLY A 71 9.90 12.11 2.32
CA GLY A 71 8.74 11.39 2.83
C GLY A 71 7.49 11.60 1.98
N LYS A 72 7.63 12.12 0.77
CA LYS A 72 6.53 12.23 -0.21
C LYS A 72 6.60 11.14 -1.25
N PHE A 73 5.46 10.86 -1.86
CA PHE A 73 5.37 10.00 -3.03
C PHE A 73 4.47 10.59 -4.09
N TYR A 74 4.73 10.22 -5.33
CA TYR A 74 3.86 10.40 -6.49
C TYR A 74 3.39 9.04 -6.96
N TYR A 75 2.17 8.96 -7.48
CA TYR A 75 1.66 7.77 -8.13
C TYR A 75 0.92 8.10 -9.42
N ASN A 76 0.94 7.17 -10.37
CA ASN A 76 0.10 7.19 -11.55
C ASN A 76 -0.81 5.95 -11.57
N LEU A 77 -2.10 6.16 -11.82
CA LEU A 77 -3.08 5.12 -12.11
C LEU A 77 -3.81 5.54 -13.39
N PRO A 78 -3.60 4.88 -14.56
CA PRO A 78 -4.10 5.38 -15.84
C PRO A 78 -5.59 5.66 -15.92
N THR A 79 -6.42 4.96 -15.13
CA THR A 79 -7.88 5.18 -15.08
C THR A 79 -8.31 6.14 -13.98
N LEU A 80 -7.54 6.27 -12.90
CA LEU A 80 -7.91 7.06 -11.72
C LEU A 80 -7.19 8.40 -11.67
N GLY A 81 -6.28 8.65 -12.62
CA GLY A 81 -5.37 9.78 -12.63
C GLY A 81 -4.21 9.57 -11.67
N ASP A 82 -3.42 10.62 -11.54
CA ASP A 82 -2.29 10.66 -10.64
C ASP A 82 -2.65 11.31 -9.30
N GLY A 83 -1.66 11.31 -8.41
CA GLY A 83 -1.74 12.02 -7.15
C GLY A 83 -0.45 11.96 -6.37
N THR A 84 -0.49 12.61 -5.21
CA THR A 84 0.65 12.67 -4.29
C THR A 84 0.19 12.37 -2.88
N GLY A 85 1.14 12.02 -2.02
CA GLY A 85 0.88 11.78 -0.62
C GLY A 85 2.16 11.74 0.20
N SER A 86 2.03 11.26 1.42
CA SER A 86 3.16 11.03 2.32
C SER A 86 3.37 9.54 2.56
N TRP A 87 4.60 9.16 2.84
CA TRP A 87 4.94 7.81 3.25
C TRP A 87 5.77 7.84 4.53
N THR A 88 5.59 6.79 5.34
CA THR A 88 6.33 6.57 6.57
C THR A 88 6.79 5.12 6.64
N ARG A 89 7.70 4.83 7.57
CA ARG A 89 8.18 3.47 7.85
C ARG A 89 7.62 3.02 9.18
N ASP A 90 7.06 1.83 9.24
CA ASP A 90 6.49 1.25 10.46
C ASP A 90 6.40 -0.28 10.30
N GLY A 91 6.87 -1.04 11.29
CA GLY A 91 6.80 -2.51 11.29
C GLY A 91 7.38 -3.19 10.04
N GLY A 92 8.59 -2.80 9.61
CA GLY A 92 9.29 -3.42 8.49
C GLY A 92 8.70 -3.16 7.09
N ARG A 93 7.69 -2.28 6.97
CA ARG A 93 7.01 -1.90 5.73
C ARG A 93 6.97 -0.39 5.53
N LEU A 94 6.69 0.03 4.30
CA LEU A 94 6.34 1.43 4.00
C LEU A 94 4.83 1.58 4.04
N LYS A 95 4.35 2.64 4.70
CA LYS A 95 2.93 3.00 4.78
C LYS A 95 2.72 4.32 4.07
N LEU A 96 1.98 4.27 2.98
CA LEU A 96 1.69 5.37 2.07
C LEU A 96 0.25 5.83 2.32
N PHE A 97 0.08 7.14 2.41
CA PHE A 97 -1.22 7.79 2.58
C PHE A 97 -1.38 8.95 1.59
N SER A 98 -2.49 8.96 0.86
CA SER A 98 -2.90 10.07 0.01
C SER A 98 -4.39 10.34 0.23
N SER A 99 -4.78 11.61 0.31
CA SER A 99 -6.18 12.00 0.41
C SER A 99 -6.64 12.59 -0.93
N ARG A 100 -7.77 12.11 -1.44
CA ARG A 100 -8.43 12.63 -2.64
C ARG A 100 -9.82 13.13 -2.30
N THR A 101 -10.40 13.92 -3.19
CA THR A 101 -11.76 14.45 -3.03
C THR A 101 -12.81 13.36 -2.79
N LEU A 102 -12.63 12.18 -3.40
CA LEU A 102 -13.63 11.10 -3.36
C LEU A 102 -13.31 9.99 -2.35
N PHE A 103 -12.04 9.82 -1.97
CA PHE A 103 -11.62 8.76 -1.06
C PHE A 103 -10.18 9.00 -0.57
N ASP A 104 -9.86 8.38 0.57
CA ASP A 104 -8.49 8.27 1.05
C ASP A 104 -7.86 6.95 0.56
N MET A 105 -6.60 7.03 0.16
CA MET A 105 -5.81 5.91 -0.33
C MET A 105 -4.77 5.51 0.71
N TYR A 106 -4.85 4.26 1.14
CA TYR A 106 -3.87 3.61 2.02
C TYR A 106 -3.19 2.50 1.25
N ILE A 107 -1.86 2.59 1.18
CA ILE A 107 -1.01 1.61 0.51
C ILE A 107 0.05 1.14 1.50
N ASP A 108 0.22 -0.16 1.65
CA ASP A 108 1.36 -0.74 2.36
C ASP A 108 2.30 -1.41 1.34
N ILE A 109 3.60 -1.13 1.43
CA ILE A 109 4.65 -1.77 0.61
C ILE A 109 5.49 -2.70 1.50
N TYR A 110 5.51 -3.97 1.14
CA TYR A 110 6.23 -5.03 1.83
C TYR A 110 7.38 -5.55 0.97
N ALA A 111 8.45 -6.02 1.61
CA ALA A 111 9.44 -6.87 0.97
C ALA A 111 8.87 -8.28 0.76
N ALA A 112 9.05 -8.82 -0.44
CA ALA A 112 8.68 -10.19 -0.80
C ALA A 112 9.84 -11.18 -0.67
N ASP A 113 11.01 -10.70 -0.25
CA ASP A 113 12.19 -11.49 0.09
C ASP A 113 13.02 -10.77 1.19
N PRO A 114 13.91 -11.48 1.91
CA PRO A 114 14.69 -10.89 3.02
C PRO A 114 15.64 -9.75 2.63
N LYS A 115 15.92 -9.56 1.33
CA LYS A 115 16.80 -8.48 0.83
C LYS A 115 15.99 -7.36 0.15
N ALA A 116 14.66 -7.42 0.23
CA ALA A 116 13.72 -6.55 -0.45
C ALA A 116 14.09 -6.35 -1.92
N GLN A 117 14.49 -7.41 -2.65
CA GLN A 117 14.73 -7.31 -4.10
C GLN A 117 13.41 -7.18 -4.86
N ASN A 118 12.38 -7.82 -4.34
CA ASN A 118 11.02 -7.83 -4.84
C ASN A 118 10.11 -7.17 -3.81
N LEU A 119 9.14 -6.40 -4.28
CA LEU A 119 8.18 -5.70 -3.44
C LEU A 119 6.76 -6.18 -3.72
N ILE A 120 5.91 -6.07 -2.70
CA ILE A 120 4.47 -6.29 -2.81
C ILE A 120 3.76 -5.04 -2.30
N LEU A 121 2.78 -4.58 -3.07
CA LEU A 121 1.92 -3.46 -2.73
C LEU A 121 0.55 -4.00 -2.33
N LYS A 122 0.09 -3.64 -1.11
CA LYS A 122 -1.23 -3.96 -0.57
C LYS A 122 -2.04 -2.68 -0.45
N PHE A 123 -3.25 -2.68 -0.99
CA PHE A 123 -4.14 -1.52 -0.94
C PHE A 123 -5.59 -1.97 -1.14
N ARG A 124 -6.54 -1.03 -1.10
CA ARG A 124 -7.96 -1.31 -1.36
C ARG A 124 -8.46 -0.39 -2.46
N ASP A 125 -9.18 -0.96 -3.42
CA ASP A 125 -9.88 -0.22 -4.47
C ASP A 125 -11.38 -0.52 -4.44
N ARG A 126 -12.12 -0.06 -5.46
CA ARG A 126 -13.57 -0.31 -5.59
C ARG A 126 -13.95 -1.79 -5.74
N HIS A 127 -12.98 -2.65 -6.09
CA HIS A 127 -13.14 -4.09 -6.24
C HIS A 127 -12.71 -4.86 -4.97
N GLY A 128 -12.20 -4.17 -3.96
CA GLY A 128 -11.81 -4.73 -2.66
C GLY A 128 -10.31 -4.67 -2.41
N PRO A 129 -9.79 -5.49 -1.48
CA PRO A 129 -8.36 -5.58 -1.23
C PRO A 129 -7.60 -6.09 -2.45
N GLN A 130 -6.50 -5.42 -2.78
CA GLN A 130 -5.58 -5.74 -3.86
C GLN A 130 -4.20 -6.05 -3.29
N ILE A 131 -3.53 -7.04 -3.89
CA ILE A 131 -2.17 -7.45 -3.54
C ILE A 131 -1.43 -7.66 -4.86
N VAL A 132 -0.46 -6.81 -5.16
CA VAL A 132 0.24 -6.82 -6.45
C VAL A 132 1.74 -6.87 -6.23
N LYS A 133 2.44 -7.66 -7.04
CA LYS A 133 3.91 -7.68 -7.05
C LYS A 133 4.41 -6.48 -7.83
N MET A 134 5.49 -5.85 -7.37
CA MET A 134 6.04 -4.69 -8.07
C MET A 134 7.33 -5.08 -8.76
N ASP A 135 7.47 -4.62 -9.99
CA ASP A 135 8.71 -4.55 -10.72
C ASP A 135 9.41 -3.22 -10.42
N ASN A 136 10.71 -3.18 -10.67
CA ASN A 136 11.53 -2.01 -10.40
C ASN A 136 11.92 -1.36 -11.71
N GLU A 137 11.68 -0.06 -11.83
CA GLU A 137 12.07 0.73 -12.99
C GLU A 137 13.00 1.88 -12.58
N ASN A 138 13.91 2.23 -13.50
CA ASN A 138 14.85 3.35 -13.36
C ASN A 138 15.77 3.31 -12.11
N LEU A 139 16.09 2.11 -11.61
CA LEU A 139 16.94 1.91 -10.41
C LEU A 139 18.44 2.14 -10.59
#